data_AF-A0A7W0Y716-F1
#
_entry.id   AF-A0A7W0Y716-F1
#
_cell.length_a   1.000
_cell.length_b   1.000
_cell.length_c   1.000
_cell.angle_alpha   90.00
_cell.angle_beta   90.00
_cell.angle_gamma   90.00
#
_symmetry.space_group_name_H-M   'P 1'
#
loop_
_entity.id
_entity.type
_entity.pdbx_description
1 polymer ?
#
loop_
_entity_poly.entity_id
_entity_poly.type
_entity_poly.pdbx_seq_one_letter_code
_entity_poly.pdbx_strand_id
1 'polypeptide(L)'
;AHPGTTDEDMLNLALWLKRNGFRPDQVQAFLPGPMATATAMYHTGYNPLKSIKAKERVHVVKGLERRRLHKAFLRFHDPNNWPVLREALRRMGRVDLIGGGKHQLVPSWQPSHTGPREHRSSRIQPGVALTQHTGLPPLPVGAKAHPGATPKARAISRGRRGPNR
;
A
#
# COMPACT_ATOMS: atom_id res chain seq x y z
N ALA A 1 -9.06 -3.39 9.88
CA ALA A 1 -10.39 -3.77 10.40
C ALA A 1 -10.27 -5.13 11.05
N HIS A 2 -10.74 -5.25 12.29
CA HIS A 2 -10.79 -6.52 13.01
C HIS A 2 -12.23 -7.07 12.96
N PRO A 3 -12.43 -8.40 13.01
CA PRO A 3 -13.76 -8.98 13.17
C PRO A 3 -14.40 -8.48 14.48
N GLY A 4 -15.68 -8.10 14.43
CA GLY A 4 -16.42 -7.56 15.57
C GLY A 4 -16.31 -6.05 15.75
N THR A 5 -15.52 -5.37 14.93
CA THR A 5 -15.41 -3.91 14.97
C THR A 5 -16.49 -3.24 14.12
N THR A 6 -17.25 -2.33 14.73
CA THR A 6 -18.18 -1.43 14.05
C THR A 6 -17.52 -0.10 13.66
N ASP A 7 -18.21 0.73 12.87
CA ASP A 7 -17.71 2.06 12.51
C ASP A 7 -17.67 2.99 13.74
N GLU A 8 -18.60 2.82 14.68
CA GLU A 8 -18.66 3.55 15.96
C GLU A 8 -17.48 3.20 16.87
N ASP A 9 -17.08 1.93 16.95
CA ASP A 9 -15.91 1.52 17.72
C ASP A 9 -14.63 2.16 17.20
N MET A 10 -14.49 2.23 15.87
CA MET A 10 -13.34 2.87 15.22
C MET A 10 -13.32 4.37 15.45
N LEU A 11 -14.49 5.03 15.45
CA LEU A 11 -14.61 6.43 15.79
C LEU A 11 -14.18 6.69 17.25
N ASN A 12 -14.69 5.90 18.19
CA ASN A 12 -14.35 6.03 19.61
C ASN A 12 -12.86 5.79 19.85
N LEU A 13 -12.27 4.81 19.16
CA LEU A 13 -10.84 4.57 19.20
C LEU A 13 -10.05 5.74 18.63
N ALA A 14 -10.47 6.34 17.51
CA ALA A 14 -9.80 7.51 16.93
C ALA A 14 -9.83 8.72 17.88
N LEU A 15 -10.96 8.94 18.57
CA LEU A 15 -11.08 9.98 19.59
C LEU A 15 -10.16 9.70 20.79
N TRP A 16 -10.10 8.45 21.24
CA TRP A 16 -9.19 8.05 22.30
C TRP A 16 -7.72 8.27 21.90
N LEU A 17 -7.32 7.86 20.68
CA LEU A 17 -5.98 8.09 20.15
C LEU A 17 -5.63 9.58 20.13
N LYS A 18 -6.55 10.42 19.64
CA LYS A 18 -6.36 11.87 19.60
C LYS A 18 -6.21 12.48 21.00
N ARG A 19 -7.05 12.07 21.96
CA ARG A 19 -7.01 12.55 23.35
C ARG A 19 -5.69 12.20 24.06
N ASN A 20 -5.14 11.02 23.76
CA ASN A 20 -3.89 10.53 24.33
C ASN A 20 -2.65 10.92 23.50
N GLY A 21 -2.81 11.66 22.40
CA GLY A 21 -1.69 12.11 21.57
C GLY A 21 -1.03 11.02 20.72
N PHE A 22 -1.64 9.84 20.58
CA PHE A 22 -1.10 8.75 19.77
C PHE A 22 -1.44 8.91 18.29
N ARG A 23 -0.44 8.72 17.42
CA ARG A 23 -0.56 8.80 15.96
C ARG A 23 0.09 7.58 15.31
N PRO A 24 -0.67 6.51 15.03
CA PRO A 24 -0.11 5.33 14.40
C PRO A 24 0.14 5.59 12.91
N ASP A 25 1.40 5.51 12.46
CA ASP A 25 1.72 5.61 11.04
C ASP A 25 1.61 4.27 10.31
N GLN A 26 1.99 3.18 10.99
CA GLN A 26 1.82 1.83 10.45
C GLN A 26 0.53 1.20 10.99
N VAL A 27 -0.35 0.84 10.06
CA VAL A 27 -1.58 0.09 10.36
C VAL A 27 -1.55 -1.19 9.56
N GLN A 28 -1.35 -2.31 10.26
CA GLN A 28 -1.40 -3.63 9.67
C GLN A 28 -2.86 -4.07 9.46
N ALA A 29 -3.13 -4.67 8.30
CA ALA A 29 -4.42 -5.30 8.06
C ALA A 29 -4.50 -6.62 8.83
N PHE A 30 -5.68 -6.93 9.37
CA PHE A 30 -5.93 -8.23 9.98
C PHE A 30 -5.73 -9.34 8.95
N LEU A 31 -4.87 -10.30 9.29
CA LEU A 31 -4.63 -11.51 8.52
C LEU A 31 -5.12 -12.71 9.35
N PRO A 32 -6.13 -13.48 8.89
CA PRO A 32 -6.65 -14.61 9.64
C PRO A 32 -5.59 -15.71 9.79
N GLY A 33 -5.06 -15.89 10.99
CA GLY A 33 -4.15 -16.98 11.34
C GLY A 33 -4.90 -18.18 11.95
N PRO A 34 -4.40 -19.42 11.80
CA PRO A 34 -4.99 -20.58 12.47
C PRO A 34 -4.97 -20.42 13.99
N MET A 35 -5.89 -21.10 14.69
CA MET A 35 -6.03 -21.08 16.16
C MET A 35 -6.37 -19.72 16.81
N ALA A 36 -6.61 -18.66 16.03
CA ALA A 36 -7.05 -17.37 16.57
C ALA A 36 -8.57 -17.23 16.63
N THR A 37 -9.09 -16.79 17.77
CA THR A 37 -10.53 -16.54 18.00
C THR A 37 -11.11 -15.55 16.99
N ALA A 38 -10.35 -14.51 16.62
CA ALA A 38 -10.72 -13.56 15.57
C ALA A 38 -10.85 -14.21 14.20
N THR A 39 -10.02 -15.22 13.88
CA THR A 39 -10.14 -15.97 12.61
C THR A 39 -11.43 -16.77 12.58
N ALA A 40 -11.80 -17.41 13.69
CA ALA A 40 -13.10 -18.06 13.80
C ALA A 40 -14.23 -17.06 13.56
N MET A 41 -14.21 -15.89 14.21
CA MET A 41 -15.18 -14.81 13.97
C MET A 41 -15.19 -14.36 12.50
N TYR A 42 -14.03 -14.23 11.85
CA TYR A 42 -13.90 -13.79 10.47
C TYR A 42 -14.60 -14.71 9.48
N HIS A 43 -14.45 -16.03 9.68
CA HIS A 43 -15.03 -17.04 8.80
C HIS A 43 -16.49 -17.33 9.13
N THR A 44 -16.83 -17.48 10.40
CA THR A 44 -18.19 -17.88 10.82
C THR A 44 -19.14 -16.70 10.96
N GLY A 45 -18.64 -15.51 11.30
CA GLY A 45 -19.46 -14.35 11.62
C GLY A 45 -20.19 -14.46 12.98
N TYR A 46 -19.73 -15.34 13.87
CA TYR A 46 -20.30 -15.55 15.20
C TYR A 46 -19.24 -15.42 16.29
N ASN A 47 -19.69 -15.13 17.51
CA ASN A 47 -18.83 -15.11 18.68
C ASN A 47 -18.49 -16.56 19.09
N PRO A 48 -17.23 -17.02 18.94
CA PRO A 48 -16.85 -18.40 19.24
C PRO A 48 -16.85 -18.72 20.74
N LEU A 49 -16.96 -17.71 21.61
CA LEU A 49 -17.01 -17.90 23.06
C LEU A 49 -18.44 -18.13 23.58
N LYS A 50 -19.46 -17.94 22.74
CA LYS A 50 -20.86 -18.18 23.12
C LYS A 50 -21.30 -19.58 22.69
N SER A 51 -22.27 -20.11 23.45
CA SER A 51 -22.90 -21.39 23.13
C SER A 51 -23.48 -21.37 21.71
N ILE A 52 -23.36 -22.50 21.00
CA ILE A 52 -23.91 -22.70 19.65
C ILE A 52 -25.43 -22.48 19.61
N LYS A 53 -26.11 -22.64 20.76
CA LYS A 53 -27.56 -22.36 20.91
C LYS A 53 -27.86 -20.86 20.96
N ALA A 54 -26.97 -20.06 21.55
CA ALA A 54 -27.06 -18.61 21.65
C ALA A 54 -26.14 -17.96 20.60
N LYS A 55 -26.56 -18.03 19.32
CA LYS A 55 -25.79 -17.54 18.18
C LYS A 55 -25.69 -16.00 18.21
N GLU A 56 -24.66 -15.47 18.86
CA GLU A 56 -24.34 -14.06 18.81
C GLU A 56 -23.61 -13.74 17.50
N ARG A 57 -24.26 -12.96 16.61
CA ARG A 57 -23.66 -12.53 15.35
C ARG A 57 -22.63 -11.44 15.60
N VAL A 58 -21.48 -11.58 14.94
CA VAL A 58 -20.36 -10.65 14.98
C VAL A 58 -20.29 -9.92 13.65
N HIS A 59 -20.18 -8.59 13.70
CA HIS A 59 -20.02 -7.79 12.50
C HIS A 59 -18.63 -8.01 11.88
N VAL A 60 -18.57 -8.54 10.66
CA VAL A 60 -17.30 -8.80 9.96
C VAL A 60 -17.16 -7.93 8.73
N VAL A 61 -16.18 -7.04 8.75
CA VAL A 61 -15.88 -6.15 7.62
C VAL A 61 -15.06 -6.88 6.56
N LYS A 62 -15.75 -7.43 5.55
CA LYS A 62 -15.12 -8.05 4.37
C LYS A 62 -14.88 -7.05 3.23
N GLY A 63 -15.69 -6.00 3.11
CA GLY A 63 -15.62 -5.00 2.04
C GLY A 63 -14.38 -4.10 2.11
N LEU A 64 -13.77 -3.84 0.95
CA LEU A 64 -12.56 -3.02 0.83
C LEU A 64 -12.78 -1.57 1.29
N GLU A 65 -13.92 -0.97 0.94
CA GLU A 65 -14.27 0.41 1.29
C GLU A 65 -14.32 0.61 2.80
N ARG A 66 -15.04 -0.26 3.52
CA ARG A 66 -15.17 -0.16 4.98
C ARG A 66 -13.86 -0.50 5.70
N ARG A 67 -13.02 -1.39 5.14
CA ARG A 67 -11.64 -1.59 5.63
C ARG A 67 -10.78 -0.35 5.48
N ARG A 68 -10.91 0.38 4.36
CA ARG A 68 -10.22 1.66 4.13
C ARG A 68 -10.71 2.72 5.11
N LEU A 69 -12.02 2.79 5.36
CA LEU A 69 -12.60 3.69 6.36
C LEU A 69 -12.05 3.41 7.77
N HIS A 70 -12.03 2.15 8.20
CA HIS A 70 -11.47 1.78 9.51
C HIS A 70 -9.99 2.14 9.63
N LYS A 71 -9.23 1.92 8.56
CA LYS A 71 -7.82 2.34 8.52
C LYS A 71 -7.67 3.87 8.56
N ALA A 72 -8.57 4.60 7.90
CA ALA A 72 -8.62 6.05 7.91
C ALA A 72 -8.87 6.60 9.32
N PHE A 73 -9.75 5.97 10.12
CA PHE A 73 -9.99 6.36 11.52
C PHE A 73 -8.73 6.25 12.38
N LEU A 74 -7.94 5.19 12.21
CA LEU A 74 -6.67 5.02 12.92
C LEU A 74 -5.63 6.08 12.49
N ARG A 75 -5.63 6.44 11.21
CA ARG A 75 -4.74 7.46 10.63
C ARG A 75 -5.47 8.79 10.42
N PHE A 76 -6.19 9.26 11.44
CA PHE A 76 -7.00 10.48 11.37
C PHE A 76 -6.17 11.75 11.07
N HIS A 77 -4.88 11.73 11.39
CA HIS A 77 -3.95 12.84 11.15
C HIS A 77 -3.51 12.97 9.69
N ASP A 78 -3.63 11.91 8.88
CA ASP A 78 -3.25 11.93 7.47
C ASP A 78 -4.30 12.69 6.65
N PRO A 79 -3.95 13.80 5.97
CA PRO A 79 -4.94 14.59 5.26
C PRO A 79 -5.58 13.86 4.09
N ASN A 80 -4.91 12.86 3.51
CA ASN A 80 -5.50 12.04 2.44
C ASN A 80 -6.76 11.29 2.91
N ASN A 81 -6.90 11.06 4.21
CA ASN A 81 -8.04 10.37 4.81
C ASN A 81 -9.20 11.31 5.18
N TRP A 82 -8.98 12.64 5.22
CA TRP A 82 -10.01 13.58 5.68
C TRP A 82 -11.31 13.56 4.85
N PRO A 83 -11.30 13.43 3.51
CA PRO A 83 -12.54 13.35 2.74
C PRO A 83 -13.44 12.18 3.16
N VAL A 84 -12.86 10.97 3.24
CA VAL A 84 -13.61 9.76 3.63
C VAL A 84 -14.07 9.82 5.08
N LEU A 85 -13.28 10.41 5.98
CA LEU A 85 -13.65 10.60 7.38
C LEU A 85 -14.80 11.60 7.54
N ARG A 86 -14.77 12.73 6.83
CA ARG A 86 -15.86 13.72 6.88
C ARG A 86 -17.16 13.12 6.36
N GLU A 87 -17.11 12.36 5.27
CA GLU A 87 -18.30 11.68 4.74
C GLU A 87 -18.86 10.67 5.75
N ALA A 88 -18.01 9.83 6.34
CA ALA A 88 -18.44 8.88 7.37
C ALA A 88 -19.02 9.57 8.60
N LEU A 89 -18.38 10.63 9.11
CA LEU A 89 -18.88 11.42 10.23
C LEU A 89 -20.25 12.04 9.95
N ARG A 90 -20.48 12.54 8.73
CA ARG A 90 -21.81 13.04 8.30
C ARG A 90 -22.85 11.93 8.29
N ARG A 91 -22.52 10.75 7.73
CA ARG A 91 -23.42 9.59 7.71
C ARG A 91 -23.77 9.10 9.12
N MET A 92 -22.84 9.21 10.06
CA MET A 92 -23.02 8.84 11.48
C MET A 92 -23.69 9.94 12.33
N GLY A 93 -24.02 11.10 11.75
CA GLY A 93 -24.59 12.23 12.48
C GLY A 93 -23.60 12.95 13.41
N ARG A 94 -22.29 12.70 13.27
CA ARG A 94 -21.21 13.24 14.12
C ARG A 94 -20.47 14.42 13.50
N VAL A 95 -21.24 15.37 12.97
CA VAL A 95 -20.71 16.60 12.34
C VAL A 95 -20.00 17.50 13.35
N ASP A 96 -20.33 17.35 14.65
CA ASP A 96 -19.66 18.00 15.78
C ASP A 96 -18.13 17.76 15.78
N LEU A 97 -17.69 16.61 15.26
CA LEU A 97 -16.28 16.22 15.21
C LEU A 97 -15.53 16.78 14.00
N ILE A 98 -16.13 17.67 13.20
CA ILE A 98 -15.49 18.29 12.04
C ILE A 98 -15.17 19.75 12.32
N GLY A 99 -13.88 20.10 12.32
CA GLY A 99 -13.39 21.48 12.40
C GLY A 99 -12.00 21.59 13.05
N GLY A 100 -11.61 22.81 13.46
CA GLY A 100 -10.29 23.14 14.00
C GLY A 100 -10.11 22.95 15.52
N GLY A 101 -11.17 22.58 16.25
CA GLY A 101 -11.15 22.46 17.70
C GLY A 101 -10.37 21.25 18.22
N LYS A 102 -9.86 21.35 19.46
CA LYS A 102 -9.10 20.27 20.12
C LYS A 102 -9.90 18.95 20.23
N HIS A 103 -11.22 19.06 20.44
CA HIS A 103 -12.14 17.93 20.61
C HIS A 103 -12.63 17.33 19.28
N GLN A 104 -12.45 18.05 18.17
CA GLN A 104 -12.89 17.62 16.84
C GLN A 104 -11.88 16.61 16.28
N LEU A 105 -12.27 15.67 15.42
CA LEU A 105 -11.37 14.64 14.92
C LEU A 105 -10.58 15.12 13.70
N VAL A 106 -11.28 15.70 12.71
CA VAL A 106 -10.72 16.12 11.42
C VAL A 106 -11.07 17.58 11.11
N PRO A 107 -10.21 18.33 10.39
CA PRO A 107 -10.51 19.69 9.98
C PRO A 107 -11.55 19.75 8.86
N SER A 108 -12.20 20.92 8.74
CA SER A 108 -13.16 21.24 7.69
C SER A 108 -12.49 21.53 6.33
N TRP A 109 -11.24 21.96 6.34
CA TRP A 109 -10.47 22.30 5.15
C TRP A 109 -9.66 21.11 4.62
N GLN A 110 -9.18 21.21 3.38
CA GLN A 110 -8.34 20.22 2.72
C GLN A 110 -7.07 20.91 2.17
N PRO A 111 -5.86 20.38 2.39
CA PRO A 111 -4.64 20.95 1.80
C PRO A 111 -4.61 20.71 0.29
N SER A 112 -4.20 21.72 -0.48
CA SER A 112 -4.13 21.65 -1.95
C SER A 112 -3.16 20.60 -2.50
N HIS A 113 -2.21 20.10 -1.69
CA HIS A 113 -1.17 19.15 -2.10
C HIS A 113 -1.36 17.71 -1.61
N THR A 114 -2.45 17.39 -0.92
CA THR A 114 -2.79 16.00 -0.56
C THR A 114 -3.56 15.31 -1.66
N GLY A 115 -2.87 15.02 -2.76
CA GLY A 115 -3.22 13.91 -3.63
C GLY A 115 -2.59 12.61 -3.10
N PRO A 116 -3.04 11.43 -3.56
CA PRO A 116 -2.33 10.20 -3.25
C PRO A 116 -0.87 10.41 -3.61
N ARG A 117 0.03 10.32 -2.62
CA ARG A 117 1.45 10.15 -2.90
C ARG A 117 1.54 8.82 -3.61
N GLU A 118 1.47 8.89 -4.95
CA GLU A 118 1.93 7.83 -5.82
C GLU A 118 3.31 7.49 -5.25
N HIS A 119 3.43 6.29 -4.70
CA HIS A 119 4.75 5.70 -4.55
C HIS A 119 5.29 5.76 -5.96
N ARG A 120 6.13 6.78 -6.25
CA ARG A 120 7.04 6.73 -7.38
C ARG A 120 7.85 5.49 -7.09
N SER A 121 7.34 4.35 -7.55
CA SER A 121 8.17 3.27 -8.03
C SER A 121 9.10 4.02 -8.95
N SER A 122 10.30 4.32 -8.45
CA SER A 122 11.40 4.70 -9.30
C SER A 122 11.38 3.62 -10.35
N ARG A 123 10.87 3.97 -11.54
CA ARG A 123 10.70 3.07 -12.67
C ARG A 123 11.99 2.28 -12.70
N ILE A 124 11.93 0.99 -12.35
CA ILE A 124 13.08 0.12 -12.49
C ILE A 124 13.31 0.17 -13.99
N GLN A 125 14.27 1.00 -14.40
CA GLN A 125 14.72 0.97 -15.78
C GLN A 125 15.16 -0.47 -15.97
N PRO A 126 14.70 -1.17 -17.02
CA PRO A 126 15.24 -2.47 -17.35
C PRO A 126 16.70 -2.28 -17.77
N GLY A 127 17.57 -2.08 -16.78
CA GLY A 127 18.99 -2.27 -16.92
C GLY A 127 19.18 -3.76 -17.02
N VAL A 128 19.73 -4.20 -18.15
CA VAL A 128 20.20 -5.57 -18.31
C VAL A 128 21.09 -5.87 -17.11
N ALA A 129 20.68 -6.83 -16.27
CA ALA A 129 21.52 -7.31 -15.19
C ALA A 129 22.77 -7.92 -15.83
N LEU A 130 23.88 -7.19 -15.80
CA LEU A 130 25.17 -7.64 -16.31
C LEU A 130 25.72 -8.68 -15.32
N THR A 131 25.30 -9.92 -15.49
CA THR A 131 25.94 -11.06 -14.85
C THR A 131 27.37 -11.18 -15.39
N GLN A 132 28.36 -10.92 -14.56
CA GLN A 132 29.80 -10.87 -14.93
C GLN A 132 30.43 -12.21 -15.35
N HIS A 133 29.63 -13.21 -15.73
CA HIS A 133 30.13 -14.57 -15.95
C HIS A 133 29.82 -15.17 -17.33
N THR A 134 29.24 -14.40 -18.26
CA THR A 134 29.17 -14.82 -19.66
C THR A 134 30.06 -13.93 -20.49
N GLY A 135 31.24 -14.43 -20.89
CA GLY A 135 32.23 -13.74 -21.71
C GLY A 135 31.79 -13.47 -23.17
N LEU A 136 30.51 -13.22 -23.39
CA LEU A 136 29.96 -12.77 -24.67
C LEU A 136 29.41 -11.35 -24.49
N PRO A 137 29.79 -10.39 -25.35
CA PRO A 137 29.26 -9.04 -25.27
C PRO A 137 27.73 -9.06 -25.52
N PRO A 138 26.96 -8.25 -24.79
CA PRO A 138 25.52 -8.17 -24.97
C PRO A 138 25.21 -7.69 -26.40
N LEU A 139 24.33 -8.41 -27.09
CA LEU A 139 23.86 -8.03 -28.43
C LEU A 139 23.12 -6.68 -28.33
N PRO A 140 23.42 -5.73 -29.24
CA PRO A 140 22.73 -4.45 -29.24
C PRO A 140 21.25 -4.65 -29.54
N VAL A 141 20.40 -4.12 -28.67
CA VAL A 141 18.94 -4.09 -28.86
C VAL A 141 18.63 -3.18 -30.05
N GLY A 142 18.10 -3.74 -31.14
CA GLY A 142 17.54 -2.96 -32.26
C GLY A 142 18.01 -3.29 -33.68
N ALA A 143 18.84 -4.31 -33.91
CA ALA A 143 19.23 -4.70 -35.27
C ALA A 143 18.14 -5.56 -35.94
N LYS A 144 17.43 -5.02 -36.94
CA LYS A 144 16.61 -5.82 -37.85
C LYS A 144 17.51 -6.64 -38.77
N ALA A 145 17.30 -7.96 -38.81
CA ALA A 145 18.01 -8.85 -39.72
C ALA A 145 17.53 -8.64 -41.17
N HIS A 146 18.42 -8.17 -42.05
CA HIS A 146 18.22 -8.23 -43.50
C HIS A 146 18.85 -9.53 -44.04
N PRO A 147 18.11 -10.38 -44.77
CA PRO A 147 18.67 -11.59 -45.35
C PRO A 147 19.40 -11.23 -46.65
N GLY A 148 20.70 -11.50 -46.71
CA GLY A 148 21.48 -11.45 -47.95
C GLY A 148 22.69 -10.53 -47.90
N ALA A 149 23.74 -10.96 -47.21
CA ALA A 149 25.10 -10.51 -47.51
C ALA A 149 26.10 -11.58 -47.07
N THR A 150 26.77 -12.21 -48.04
CA THR A 150 27.89 -13.12 -47.80
C THR A 150 29.08 -12.36 -47.18
N PRO A 151 29.81 -12.96 -46.23
CA PRO A 151 30.89 -12.26 -45.55
C PRO A 151 32.12 -12.14 -46.46
N LYS A 152 32.52 -10.91 -46.80
CA LYS A 152 33.85 -10.65 -47.37
C LYS A 152 34.89 -10.67 -46.24
N ALA A 153 35.74 -11.69 -46.25
CA ALA A 153 36.95 -11.73 -45.45
C ALA A 153 37.89 -10.57 -45.85
N ARG A 154 38.40 -9.80 -44.88
CA ARG A 154 39.50 -8.87 -45.13
C ARG A 154 40.61 -8.99 -44.09
N ALA A 155 41.63 -9.73 -44.53
CA ALA A 155 43.07 -9.61 -44.32
C ALA A 155 43.61 -9.03 -43.00
N ILE A 156 44.36 -9.91 -42.32
CA ILE A 156 45.37 -9.63 -41.29
C ILE A 156 46.54 -8.86 -41.92
N SER A 157 46.92 -7.72 -41.35
CA SER A 157 48.23 -7.09 -41.62
C SER A 157 49.08 -7.05 -40.34
N ARG A 158 50.08 -7.94 -40.28
CA ARG A 158 51.22 -7.90 -39.35
C ARG A 158 52.30 -6.96 -39.92
N GLY A 159 52.97 -6.19 -39.06
CA GLY A 159 54.27 -5.54 -39.33
C GLY A 159 54.64 -4.57 -38.21
N ARG A 160 55.33 -5.00 -37.14
CA ARG A 160 56.80 -5.04 -36.90
C ARG A 160 57.54 -3.67 -36.91
N ARG A 161 57.98 -3.29 -35.68
CA ARG A 161 59.30 -2.79 -35.21
C ARG A 161 59.89 -1.44 -35.74
N GLY A 162 59.91 -0.45 -34.82
CA GLY A 162 60.97 0.49 -34.34
C GLY A 162 62.01 1.14 -35.29
N PRO A 163 63.00 1.94 -34.79
CA PRO A 163 63.13 2.62 -33.49
C PRO A 163 63.52 4.13 -33.57
N ASN A 164 63.58 4.77 -32.39
CA ASN A 164 64.33 5.97 -31.94
C ASN A 164 64.66 7.14 -32.88
N ARG A 165 64.29 8.35 -32.43
CA ARG A 165 65.23 9.44 -32.13
C ARG A 165 64.81 10.15 -30.86
#